data_AF-A0A1V3R9N9-F1
#
_entry.id   AF-A0A1V3R9N9-F1
#
_cell.length_a   1.000
_cell.length_b   1.000
_cell.length_c   1.000
_cell.angle_alpha   90.00
_cell.angle_beta   90.00
_cell.angle_gamma   90.00
#
_symmetry.space_group_name_H-M   'P 1'
#
loop_
_entity.id
_entity.type
_entity.pdbx_description
1 polymer ?
#
loop_
_entity_poly.entity_id
_entity_poly.type
_entity_poly.pdbx_seq_one_letter_code
_entity_poly.pdbx_strand_id
1 'polypeptide(L)'
;MTIEEIQKNTSFLFLCKDAYFKKIRPADSESRLSEEYKSLVEIGKIYFDNNLVENFGMYLKESQYRIQLWTAHLILEYGNPNNNLRQQCIDEIIKYTNNPLAREIENEEKLWLNNYYENQTKND
;
A
#
# COMPACT_ATOMS: atom_id res chain seq x y z
N MET A 1 -14.53 -6.80 -16.99
CA MET A 1 -13.40 -5.88 -16.83
C MET A 1 -13.36 -4.98 -18.05
N THR A 2 -13.54 -3.66 -17.89
CA THR A 2 -13.57 -2.69 -19.00
C THR A 2 -12.15 -2.41 -19.50
N ILE A 3 -12.01 -1.86 -20.70
CA ILE A 3 -10.70 -1.45 -21.26
C ILE A 3 -10.04 -0.39 -20.35
N GLU A 4 -10.82 0.48 -19.72
CA GLU A 4 -10.33 1.46 -18.76
C GLU A 4 -9.77 0.80 -17.49
N GLU A 5 -10.42 -0.25 -16.98
CA GLU A 5 -9.92 -1.01 -15.82
C GLU A 5 -8.59 -1.71 -16.14
N ILE A 6 -8.43 -2.24 -17.36
CA ILE A 6 -7.18 -2.86 -17.83
C ILE A 6 -6.05 -1.83 -17.94
N GLN A 7 -6.33 -0.64 -18.45
CA GLN A 7 -5.35 0.45 -18.53
C GLN A 7 -4.92 0.91 -17.13
N LYS A 8 -5.87 1.06 -16.20
CA LYS A 8 -5.59 1.44 -14.80
C LYS A 8 -4.79 0.39 -14.04
N ASN A 9 -5.08 -0.90 -14.25
CA ASN A 9 -4.32 -2.02 -13.66
C ASN A 9 -2.86 -2.04 -14.12
N THR A 10 -2.68 -1.86 -15.42
CA THR A 10 -1.35 -1.76 -16.02
C THR A 10 -0.61 -0.55 -15.43
N SER A 11 -1.29 0.58 -15.22
CA SER A 11 -0.71 1.78 -14.60
C SER A 11 -0.24 1.55 -13.16
N PHE A 12 -0.99 0.82 -12.31
CA PHE A 12 -0.59 0.59 -10.91
C PHE A 12 0.74 -0.16 -10.82
N LEU A 13 0.85 -1.29 -11.52
CA LEU A 13 2.06 -2.11 -11.52
C LEU A 13 3.29 -1.35 -12.05
N PHE A 14 3.11 -0.54 -13.10
CA PHE A 14 4.19 0.29 -13.63
C PHE A 14 4.61 1.40 -12.66
N LEU A 15 3.65 2.03 -11.96
CA LEU A 15 3.96 3.05 -10.96
C LEU A 15 4.66 2.46 -9.74
N CYS A 16 4.25 1.27 -9.26
CA CYS A 16 4.97 0.57 -8.20
C CYS A 16 6.42 0.26 -8.61
N LYS A 17 6.62 -0.17 -9.86
CA LYS A 17 7.95 -0.39 -10.43
C LYS A 17 8.78 0.90 -10.46
N ASP A 18 8.20 2.01 -10.92
CA ASP A 18 8.89 3.30 -10.99
C ASP A 18 9.26 3.81 -9.58
N ALA A 19 8.30 3.77 -8.65
CA ALA A 19 8.52 4.10 -7.24
C ALA A 19 9.64 3.26 -6.62
N TYR A 20 9.68 1.96 -6.93
CA TYR A 20 10.76 1.07 -6.47
C TYR A 20 12.14 1.55 -6.93
N PHE A 21 12.31 1.89 -8.21
CA PHE A 21 13.59 2.38 -8.73
C PHE A 21 13.97 3.76 -8.20
N LYS A 22 12.97 4.60 -7.92
CA LYS A 22 13.14 5.93 -7.31
C LYS A 22 13.30 5.89 -5.79
N LYS A 23 13.24 4.70 -5.18
CA LYS A 23 13.28 4.48 -3.72
C LYS A 23 12.14 5.18 -2.96
N ILE A 24 11.01 5.39 -3.62
CA ILE A 24 9.79 5.93 -3.01
C ILE A 24 9.08 4.77 -2.29
N ARG A 25 8.73 4.98 -1.02
CA ARG A 25 8.19 3.95 -0.13
C ARG A 25 6.88 4.43 0.51
N PRO A 26 5.93 3.53 0.82
CA PRO A 26 4.65 3.93 1.37
C PRO A 26 4.74 4.45 2.82
N ALA A 27 5.60 3.85 3.65
CA ALA A 27 5.78 4.25 5.05
C ALA A 27 6.73 5.45 5.25
N ASP A 28 7.48 5.85 4.22
CA ASP A 28 8.38 7.00 4.26
C ASP A 28 7.60 8.32 4.18
N SER A 29 7.80 9.21 5.15
CA SER A 29 7.12 10.51 5.20
C SER A 29 7.52 11.43 4.05
N GLU A 30 8.78 11.39 3.63
CA GLU A 30 9.27 12.26 2.55
C GLU A 30 8.69 11.84 1.19
N SER A 31 8.51 10.53 1.00
CA SER A 31 7.86 9.95 -0.17
C SER A 31 6.45 10.49 -0.41
N ARG A 32 5.71 10.92 0.63
CA ARG A 32 4.35 11.48 0.50
C ARG A 32 4.27 12.76 -0.33
N LEU A 33 5.39 13.48 -0.48
CA LEU A 33 5.46 14.71 -1.27
C LEU A 33 5.67 14.45 -2.77
N SER A 34 6.12 13.24 -3.13
CA SER A 34 6.41 12.85 -4.53
C SER A 34 5.14 12.72 -5.39
N GLU A 35 5.29 12.96 -6.69
CA GLU A 35 4.19 12.80 -7.65
C GLU A 35 3.82 11.33 -7.86
N GLU A 36 4.79 10.41 -7.72
CA GLU A 36 4.58 8.97 -7.82
C GLU A 36 3.71 8.46 -6.66
N TYR A 37 3.98 8.92 -5.43
CA TYR A 37 3.14 8.58 -4.27
C TYR A 37 1.70 9.08 -4.50
N LYS A 38 1.54 10.34 -4.90
CA LYS A 38 0.22 10.92 -5.17
C LYS A 38 -0.54 10.14 -6.25
N SER A 39 0.16 9.76 -7.32
CA SER A 39 -0.41 8.95 -8.42
C SER A 39 -0.84 7.56 -7.95
N LEU A 40 -0.05 6.90 -7.10
CA LEU A 40 -0.39 5.61 -6.50
C LEU A 40 -1.63 5.72 -5.60
N VAL A 41 -1.73 6.79 -4.80
CA VAL A 41 -2.90 7.07 -3.97
C VAL A 41 -4.14 7.33 -4.84
N GLU A 42 -4.01 8.11 -5.91
CA GLU A 42 -5.13 8.40 -6.81
C GLU A 42 -5.69 7.11 -7.43
N ILE A 43 -4.82 6.21 -7.89
CA ILE A 43 -5.26 4.90 -8.39
C ILE A 43 -5.99 4.10 -7.32
N GLY A 44 -5.46 4.03 -6.09
CA GLY A 44 -6.13 3.35 -4.98
C GLY A 44 -7.52 3.94 -4.71
N LYS A 45 -7.63 5.26 -4.63
CA LYS A 45 -8.91 5.96 -4.41
C LYS A 45 -9.94 5.66 -5.50
N ILE A 46 -9.53 5.59 -6.76
CA ILE A 46 -10.43 5.20 -7.86
C ILE A 46 -11.04 3.82 -7.60
N TYR A 47 -10.27 2.85 -7.10
CA TYR A 47 -10.83 1.55 -6.70
C TYR A 47 -11.83 1.68 -5.54
N PHE A 48 -11.45 2.42 -4.52
CA PHE A 48 -12.20 2.50 -3.27
C PHE A 48 -13.52 3.27 -3.44
N ASP A 49 -13.51 4.36 -4.21
CA ASP A 49 -14.70 5.15 -4.56
C ASP A 49 -15.72 4.34 -5.38
N ASN A 50 -15.28 3.27 -6.05
CA ASN A 50 -16.13 2.35 -6.80
C ASN A 50 -16.49 1.07 -6.02
N ASN A 51 -16.22 1.01 -4.71
CA ASN A 51 -16.42 -0.16 -3.85
C ASN A 51 -15.65 -1.42 -4.31
N LEU A 52 -14.48 -1.23 -4.93
CA LEU A 52 -13.62 -2.29 -5.46
C LEU A 52 -12.40 -2.58 -4.58
N VAL A 53 -12.52 -2.36 -3.27
CA VAL A 53 -11.45 -2.58 -2.28
C VAL A 53 -10.91 -4.01 -2.32
N GLU A 54 -11.80 -5.00 -2.39
CA GLU A 54 -11.41 -6.43 -2.48
C GLU A 54 -10.68 -6.75 -3.79
N ASN A 55 -11.11 -6.15 -4.91
CA ASN A 55 -10.43 -6.31 -6.20
C ASN A 55 -9.02 -5.72 -6.15
N PHE A 56 -8.85 -4.56 -5.52
CA PHE A 56 -7.54 -3.97 -5.30
C PHE A 56 -6.67 -4.84 -4.37
N GLY A 57 -7.29 -5.49 -3.37
CA GLY A 57 -6.63 -6.47 -2.51
C GLY A 57 -6.01 -7.66 -3.24
N MET A 58 -6.42 -7.97 -4.47
CA MET A 58 -5.79 -9.03 -5.27
C MET A 58 -4.30 -8.78 -5.53
N TYR A 59 -3.85 -7.51 -5.51
CA TYR A 59 -2.44 -7.14 -5.65
C TYR A 59 -1.55 -7.55 -4.47
N LEU A 60 -2.13 -7.95 -3.32
CA LEU A 60 -1.36 -8.54 -2.21
C LEU A 60 -0.63 -9.83 -2.61
N LYS A 61 -1.04 -10.48 -3.72
CA LYS A 61 -0.39 -11.68 -4.25
C LYS A 61 0.83 -11.37 -5.14
N GLU A 62 1.04 -10.11 -5.51
CA GLU A 62 2.14 -9.71 -6.38
C GLU A 62 3.40 -9.42 -5.57
N SER A 63 4.45 -10.21 -5.75
CA SER A 63 5.66 -10.12 -4.92
C SER A 63 6.73 -9.14 -5.45
N GLN A 64 6.56 -8.64 -6.66
CA GLN A 64 7.55 -7.80 -7.35
C GLN A 64 7.41 -6.33 -6.93
N TYR A 65 8.52 -5.59 -6.98
CA TYR A 65 8.54 -4.13 -6.80
C TYR A 65 7.80 -3.58 -5.58
N ARG A 66 7.63 -4.40 -4.53
CA ARG A 66 6.86 -4.06 -3.32
C ARG A 66 5.39 -3.69 -3.63
N ILE A 67 4.82 -4.26 -4.69
CA ILE A 67 3.41 -4.07 -5.05
C ILE A 67 2.51 -4.43 -3.86
N GLN A 68 2.72 -5.60 -3.27
CA GLN A 68 1.96 -6.06 -2.11
C GLN A 68 2.06 -5.10 -0.90
N LEU A 69 3.22 -4.49 -0.68
CA LEU A 69 3.41 -3.51 0.40
C LEU A 69 2.64 -2.21 0.10
N TRP A 70 2.75 -1.67 -1.12
CA TRP A 70 1.97 -0.51 -1.54
C TRP A 70 0.47 -0.77 -1.43
N THR A 71 0.01 -1.94 -1.88
CA THR A 71 -1.39 -2.35 -1.77
C THR A 71 -1.88 -2.35 -0.32
N ALA A 72 -1.12 -2.96 0.59
CA ALA A 72 -1.47 -3.02 2.01
C ALA A 72 -1.64 -1.63 2.62
N HIS A 73 -0.67 -0.73 2.39
CA HIS A 73 -0.72 0.66 2.88
C HIS A 73 -1.91 1.44 2.32
N LEU A 74 -2.12 1.40 1.01
CA LEU A 74 -3.21 2.14 0.37
C LEU A 74 -4.59 1.67 0.86
N ILE A 75 -4.77 0.36 1.03
CA ILE A 75 -6.02 -0.20 1.57
C ILE A 75 -6.24 0.26 3.01
N LEU A 76 -5.22 0.19 3.87
CA LEU A 76 -5.35 0.55 5.28
C LEU A 76 -5.56 2.06 5.49
N GLU A 77 -4.92 2.91 4.67
CA GLU A 77 -5.04 4.37 4.80
C GLU A 77 -6.31 4.94 4.15
N TYR A 78 -6.76 4.35 3.03
CA TYR A 78 -7.81 4.99 2.20
C TYR A 78 -8.98 4.06 1.85
N GLY A 79 -8.84 2.74 2.01
CA GLY A 79 -9.78 1.76 1.49
C GLY A 79 -10.87 1.29 2.46
N ASN A 80 -10.78 1.63 3.74
CA ASN A 80 -11.72 1.16 4.78
C ASN A 80 -12.08 -0.34 4.67
N PRO A 81 -11.08 -1.26 4.73
CA PRO A 81 -11.29 -2.68 4.53
C PRO A 81 -12.10 -3.32 5.66
N ASN A 82 -12.76 -4.43 5.33
CA ASN A 82 -13.30 -5.34 6.35
C ASN A 82 -12.17 -5.98 7.18
N ASN A 83 -12.53 -6.64 8.28
CA ASN A 83 -11.56 -7.21 9.21
C ASN A 83 -10.63 -8.26 8.57
N ASN A 84 -11.13 -9.04 7.61
CA ASN A 84 -10.33 -10.08 6.97
C ASN A 84 -9.22 -9.44 6.11
N LEU A 85 -9.59 -8.55 5.20
CA LEU A 85 -8.63 -7.86 4.34
C LEU A 85 -7.70 -6.95 5.13
N ARG A 86 -8.20 -6.30 6.18
CA ARG A 86 -7.38 -5.52 7.12
C ARG A 86 -6.26 -6.37 7.72
N GLN A 87 -6.59 -7.56 8.22
CA GLN A 87 -5.59 -8.46 8.80
C GLN A 87 -4.57 -8.90 7.75
N GLN A 88 -5.01 -9.24 6.52
CA GLN A 88 -4.08 -9.59 5.44
C GLN A 88 -3.10 -8.45 5.12
N CYS A 89 -3.55 -7.21 5.11
CA CYS A 89 -2.68 -6.05 4.88
C CYS A 89 -1.66 -5.86 6.01
N ILE A 90 -2.10 -6.01 7.26
CA ILE A 90 -1.22 -5.94 8.43
C ILE A 90 -0.15 -7.04 8.38
N ASP A 91 -0.56 -8.28 8.11
CA ASP A 91 0.34 -9.42 8.00
C ASP A 91 1.38 -9.21 6.90
N GLU A 92 1.00 -8.56 5.79
CA GLU A 92 1.94 -8.22 4.72
C GLU A 92 2.97 -7.19 5.20
N ILE A 93 2.55 -6.11 5.87
CA ILE A 93 3.48 -5.09 6.39
C ILE A 93 4.45 -5.69 7.43
N ILE A 94 3.98 -6.59 8.30
CA ILE A 94 4.81 -7.27 9.31
C ILE A 94 5.96 -8.06 8.67
N LYS A 95 5.81 -8.59 7.44
CA LYS A 95 6.91 -9.27 6.74
C LYS A 95 8.10 -8.34 6.48
N TYR A 96 7.84 -7.03 6.34
CA TYR A 96 8.86 -6.03 6.11
C TYR A 96 9.51 -5.49 7.39
N THR A 97 8.89 -5.72 8.56
CA THR A 97 9.46 -5.30 9.86
C THR A 97 10.53 -6.25 10.40
N ASN A 98 10.82 -7.36 9.72
CA ASN A 98 11.78 -8.36 10.18
C ASN A 98 12.86 -8.67 9.13
N ASN A 99 13.14 -7.73 8.22
CA ASN A 99 14.12 -7.92 7.15
C ASN A 99 15.46 -7.21 7.45
N PRO A 100 16.47 -7.92 7.99
CA PRO A 100 17.74 -7.30 8.38
C PRO A 100 18.56 -6.77 7.19
N LEU A 101 18.24 -7.17 5.95
CA LEU A 101 18.92 -6.73 4.73
C LEU A 101 18.41 -5.36 4.24
N ALA A 102 17.31 -4.84 4.80
CA ALA A 102 16.69 -3.58 4.41
C ALA A 102 16.27 -2.75 5.63
N ARG A 103 17.23 -2.46 6.53
CA ARG A 103 16.99 -1.78 7.82
C ARG A 103 16.21 -0.48 7.74
N GLU A 104 16.39 0.31 6.69
CA GLU A 104 15.62 1.55 6.51
C GLU A 104 14.12 1.25 6.41
N ILE A 105 13.76 0.28 5.57
CA ILE A 105 12.37 -0.15 5.36
C ILE A 105 11.84 -0.75 6.66
N GLU A 106 12.63 -1.62 7.30
CA GLU A 106 12.25 -2.21 8.58
C GLU A 106 11.84 -1.15 9.61
N ASN A 107 12.64 -0.08 9.75
CA ASN A 107 12.37 0.99 10.70
C ASN A 107 11.13 1.81 10.31
N GLU A 108 10.98 2.14 9.03
CA GLU A 108 9.82 2.86 8.50
C GLU A 108 8.52 2.08 8.76
N GLU A 109 8.48 0.79 8.44
CA GLU A 109 7.30 -0.04 8.59
C GLU A 109 6.95 -0.31 10.07
N LYS A 110 7.97 -0.46 10.94
CA LYS A 110 7.76 -0.54 12.40
C LYS A 110 7.13 0.73 12.94
N LEU A 111 7.66 1.89 12.55
CA LEU A 111 7.14 3.17 12.99
C LEU A 111 5.71 3.37 12.50
N TRP A 112 5.44 3.05 11.23
CA TRP A 112 4.11 3.16 10.66
C TRP A 112 3.09 2.26 11.37
N LEU A 113 3.43 0.99 11.63
CA LEU A 113 2.52 0.06 12.34
C LEU A 113 2.19 0.53 13.75
N ASN A 114 3.18 1.04 14.50
CA ASN A 114 2.93 1.60 15.83
C ASN A 114 1.94 2.76 15.78
N ASN A 115 2.17 3.71 14.86
CA ASN A 115 1.26 4.85 14.66
C ASN A 115 -0.14 4.39 14.23
N TYR A 116 -0.23 3.38 13.36
CA TYR A 116 -1.49 2.81 12.92
C TYR A 116 -2.30 2.27 14.09
N TYR A 117 -1.70 1.43 14.96
CA TYR A 117 -2.39 0.89 16.13
C TYR A 117 -2.78 1.95 17.15
N GLU A 118 -1.91 2.92 17.43
CA GLU A 118 -2.24 4.03 18.33
C GLU A 118 -3.46 4.82 17.83
N ASN A 119 -3.57 5.03 16.52
CA ASN A 119 -4.70 5.73 15.93
C ASN A 119 -6.00 4.92 15.95
N GLN A 120 -5.94 3.57 15.90
CA GLN A 120 -7.15 2.76 16.07
C GLN A 120 -7.66 2.83 17.52
N THR A 121 -6.76 2.72 18.51
CA THR A 121 -7.15 2.75 19.95
C THR A 121 -7.74 4.08 20.43
N LYS A 122 -7.54 5.17 19.69
CA LYS A 122 -8.14 6.48 19.99
C LYS A 122 -9.54 6.68 19.41
N ASN A 123 -9.94 5.82 18.47
CA ASN A 123 -11.22 5.91 17.75
C ASN A 123 -12.24 4.84 18.20
N ASP A 124 -11.85 3.98 19.15
CA ASP A 124 -12.71 3.03 19.87
C ASP A 124 -13.17 3.62 21.22
#